data_AF-A0A1B6KZU0-F1
#
_entry.id   AF-A0A1B6KZU0-F1
#
_cell.length_a   1.000
_cell.length_b   1.000
_cell.length_c   1.000
_cell.angle_alpha   90.00
_cell.angle_beta   90.00
_cell.angle_gamma   90.00
#
_symmetry.space_group_name_H-M   'P 1'
#
loop_
_entity.id
_entity.type
_entity.pdbx_description
1 polymer ?
#
loop_
_entity_poly.entity_id
_entity_poly.type
_entity_poly.pdbx_seq_one_letter_code
_entity_poly.pdbx_strand_id
1 'polypeptide(L)'
;MERYWLDQAAFAIAKTFDGNLPALSSGLYNWPSDLIKPDITFFINADNKSSEHSSVPNEINNFTVNLLRVYGEFKKVMKIVEISSDQLLWEMVKEVLAHVRLLGPDVVTEVKKEKRLMD
;
A
#
# COMPACT_ATOMS: atom_id res chain seq x y z
N MET A 1 0.09 -5.45 -8.82
CA MET A 1 1.49 -5.83 -8.51
C MET A 1 1.74 -5.58 -7.02
N GLU A 2 2.40 -6.51 -6.32
CA GLU A 2 2.74 -6.36 -4.89
C GLU A 2 4.08 -5.61 -4.73
N ARG A 3 4.21 -4.77 -3.68
CA ARG A 3 5.47 -4.11 -3.25
C ARG A 3 6.29 -3.46 -4.39
N TYR A 4 5.61 -2.69 -5.24
CA TYR A 4 6.21 -2.00 -6.39
C TYR A 4 7.19 -0.88 -5.94
N TRP A 5 7.54 0.05 -6.83
CA TRP A 5 8.51 1.13 -6.52
C TRP A 5 8.23 1.87 -5.21
N LEU A 6 6.96 2.11 -4.88
CA LEU A 6 6.56 2.78 -3.65
C LEU A 6 7.16 2.12 -2.40
N ASP A 7 7.20 0.79 -2.34
CA ASP A 7 7.69 0.06 -1.16
C ASP A 7 9.20 0.25 -0.99
N GLN A 8 9.95 0.19 -2.09
CA GLN A 8 11.39 0.43 -2.11
C GLN A 8 11.72 1.88 -1.73
N ALA A 9 11.00 2.85 -2.29
CA ALA A 9 11.18 4.26 -1.99
C ALA A 9 10.83 4.56 -0.52
N ALA A 10 9.72 4.03 -0.01
CA ALA A 10 9.30 4.21 1.37
C ALA A 10 10.32 3.60 2.35
N PHE A 11 10.79 2.39 2.08
CA PHE A 11 11.83 1.74 2.87
C PHE A 11 13.13 2.55 2.89
N ALA A 12 13.61 3.00 1.72
CA ALA A 12 14.84 3.77 1.61
C ALA A 12 14.76 5.10 2.37
N ILE A 13 13.66 5.84 2.24
CA ILE A 13 13.43 7.09 2.97
C ILE A 13 13.37 6.80 4.48
N ALA A 14 12.56 5.82 4.90
CA ALA A 14 12.41 5.48 6.32
C ALA A 14 13.73 5.01 6.96
N LYS A 15 14.60 4.35 6.19
CA LYS A 15 15.90 3.89 6.66
C LYS A 15 16.95 5.01 6.71
N THR A 16 16.86 5.97 5.79
CA THR A 16 17.82 7.07 5.67
C THR A 16 17.52 8.21 6.65
N PHE A 17 16.24 8.50 6.88
CA PHE A 17 15.80 9.66 7.67
C PHE A 17 15.11 9.19 8.94
N ASP A 18 15.86 9.05 10.03
CA ASP A 18 15.34 8.62 11.33
C ASP A 18 14.48 9.72 11.98
N GLY A 19 13.16 9.68 11.74
CA GLY A 19 12.18 10.58 12.34
C GLY A 19 12.06 11.97 11.71
N ASN A 20 13.11 12.47 11.05
CA ASN A 20 13.11 13.77 10.35
C ASN A 20 12.92 13.57 8.84
N LEU A 21 11.67 13.30 8.45
CA LEU A 21 11.34 13.06 7.05
C LEU A 21 11.63 14.28 6.16
N PRO A 22 12.11 14.08 4.93
CA PRO A 22 12.36 15.16 4.00
C PRO A 22 11.06 15.90 3.64
N ALA A 23 11.16 17.17 3.31
CA ALA A 23 10.01 17.93 2.83
C ALA A 23 9.50 17.37 1.48
N LEU A 24 8.20 17.51 1.19
CA LEU A 24 7.63 17.09 -0.11
C LEU A 24 8.31 17.77 -1.31
N SER A 25 8.82 18.99 -1.13
CA SER A 25 9.58 19.73 -2.15
C SER A 25 10.97 19.17 -2.44
N SER A 26 11.47 18.19 -1.67
CA SER A 26 12.78 17.55 -1.90
C SER A 26 12.86 16.73 -3.18
N GLY A 27 11.71 16.38 -3.77
CA GLY A 27 11.61 15.52 -4.93
C GLY A 27 11.76 14.03 -4.63
N LEU A 28 12.08 13.63 -3.39
CA LEU A 28 12.21 12.23 -2.99
C LEU A 28 10.89 11.45 -3.05
N TYR A 29 9.76 12.16 -3.02
CA TYR A 29 8.42 11.58 -3.13
C TYR A 29 7.89 11.57 -4.57
N ASN A 30 8.67 12.06 -5.54
CA ASN A 30 8.26 12.10 -6.93
C ASN A 30 8.30 10.70 -7.52
N TRP A 31 7.24 10.35 -8.24
CA TRP A 31 7.21 9.11 -9.01
C TRP A 31 8.24 9.15 -10.15
N PRO A 32 9.02 8.09 -10.40
CA PRO A 32 10.00 8.06 -11.48
C PRO A 32 9.34 8.22 -12.84
N SER A 33 9.88 9.06 -13.72
CA SER A 33 9.29 9.35 -15.03
C SER A 33 9.35 8.16 -16.00
N ASP A 34 10.25 7.23 -15.76
CA ASP A 34 10.50 6.02 -16.55
C ASP A 34 9.67 4.82 -16.07
N LEU A 35 8.89 4.98 -15.00
CA LEU A 35 8.09 3.91 -14.41
C LEU A 35 6.59 4.19 -14.54
N ILE A 36 5.83 3.18 -14.95
CA ILE A 36 4.36 3.29 -15.04
C ILE A 36 3.79 3.55 -13.64
N LYS A 37 3.08 4.66 -13.47
CA LYS A 37 2.41 5.00 -12.21
C LYS A 37 1.10 4.22 -12.09
N PRO A 38 0.84 3.50 -10.99
CA PRO A 38 -0.45 2.88 -10.75
C PRO A 38 -1.56 3.92 -10.63
N ASP A 39 -2.72 3.66 -11.23
CA ASP A 39 -3.93 4.48 -11.05
C ASP A 39 -4.47 4.40 -9.61
N ILE A 40 -4.21 3.27 -8.95
CA ILE A 40 -4.58 3.02 -7.56
C ILE A 40 -3.51 2.17 -6.88
N THR A 41 -3.21 2.51 -5.63
CA THR A 41 -2.36 1.70 -4.75
C THR A 41 -3.16 1.37 -3.49
N PHE A 42 -3.07 0.13 -3.03
CA PHE A 42 -3.68 -0.31 -1.77
C PHE A 42 -2.59 -0.51 -0.73
N PHE A 43 -2.78 0.08 0.45
CA PHE A 43 -1.95 -0.15 1.62
C PHE A 43 -2.73 -0.98 2.63
N ILE A 44 -2.30 -2.21 2.88
CA ILE A 44 -2.92 -3.07 3.88
C ILE A 44 -2.36 -2.67 5.24
N ASN A 45 -3.17 -2.00 6.05
CA ASN A 45 -2.77 -1.61 7.40
C ASN A 45 -3.12 -2.72 8.39
N ALA A 46 -2.09 -3.35 8.93
CA ALA A 46 -2.21 -4.23 10.07
C ALA A 46 -2.27 -3.40 11.35
N ASP A 47 -3.46 -2.91 11.66
CA ASP A 47 -3.73 -2.36 12.98
C ASP A 47 -3.42 -3.46 14.01
N ASN A 48 -2.68 -3.10 15.05
CA ASN A 48 -2.22 -3.98 16.12
C ASN A 48 -3.35 -4.49 17.04
N LYS A 49 -4.61 -4.45 16.60
CA LYS A 49 -5.78 -4.85 17.38
C LYS A 49 -6.18 -6.30 17.15
N SER A 50 -5.70 -6.96 16.10
CA SER A 50 -5.89 -8.40 15.88
C SER A 50 -4.87 -9.21 16.67
N SER A 51 -5.16 -9.40 17.96
CA SER A 51 -4.35 -10.17 18.92
C SER A 51 -4.24 -11.68 18.63
N GLU A 52 -4.71 -12.19 17.49
CA GLU A 52 -4.81 -13.63 17.23
C GLU A 52 -3.61 -14.23 16.47
N HIS A 53 -2.67 -13.40 15.98
CA HIS A 53 -1.47 -13.85 15.24
C HIS A 53 -0.16 -13.17 15.69
N SER A 54 0.03 -12.93 16.99
CA SER A 54 1.22 -12.27 17.53
C SER A 54 2.36 -13.25 17.88
N SER A 55 3.09 -13.72 16.86
CA SER A 55 4.51 -14.07 17.04
C SER A 55 5.43 -12.85 16.88
N VAL A 56 4.85 -11.68 16.62
CA VAL A 56 5.56 -10.40 16.50
C VAL A 56 5.57 -9.72 17.87
N PRO A 57 6.74 -9.32 18.42
CA PRO A 57 6.82 -8.63 19.70
C PRO A 57 5.89 -7.41 19.73
N ASN A 58 5.22 -7.20 20.85
CA ASN A 58 4.24 -6.12 21.12
C ASN A 58 4.78 -4.69 20.97
N GLU A 59 6.03 -4.50 20.54
CA GLU A 59 6.64 -3.21 20.31
C GLU A 59 6.77 -2.98 18.81
N ILE A 60 5.89 -2.12 18.27
CA ILE A 60 6.12 -1.51 16.96
C ILE A 60 7.44 -0.76 17.05
N ASN A 61 8.49 -1.28 16.41
CA ASN A 61 9.79 -0.64 16.46
C ASN A 61 9.74 0.75 15.78
N ASN A 62 10.66 1.64 16.15
CA ASN A 62 10.72 3.01 15.62
C ASN A 62 10.79 3.04 14.08
N PHE A 63 11.39 2.03 13.46
CA PHE A 63 11.45 1.92 12.02
C PHE A 63 10.06 1.74 11.39
N THR A 64 9.21 0.86 11.94
CA THR A 64 7.83 0.66 11.47
C THR A 64 7.02 1.95 11.63
N VAL A 65 7.15 2.64 12.77
CA VAL A 65 6.50 3.95 12.97
C VAL A 65 6.98 4.96 11.91
N ASN A 66 8.28 5.01 11.65
CA ASN A 66 8.84 5.92 10.66
C ASN A 66 8.39 5.57 9.23
N LEU A 67 8.33 4.28 8.90
CA LEU A 67 7.83 3.79 7.61
C LEU A 67 6.37 4.18 7.38
N LEU A 68 5.51 4.03 8.39
CA LEU A 68 4.12 4.48 8.33
C LEU A 68 4.00 5.99 8.10
N ARG A 69 4.87 6.79 8.73
CA ARG A 69 4.94 8.24 8.47
C ARG A 69 5.32 8.55 7.02
N VAL A 70 6.25 7.79 6.43
CA VAL A 70 6.62 7.93 5.01
C VAL A 70 5.46 7.62 4.07
N TYR A 71 4.72 6.53 4.32
CA TYR A 71 3.48 6.24 3.59
C TYR A 71 2.44 7.36 3.76
N GLY A 72 2.40 8.01 4.93
CA GLY A 72 1.60 9.21 5.18
C GLY A 72 1.98 10.41 4.30
N GLU A 73 3.27 10.62 4.02
CA GLU A 73 3.72 11.65 3.07
C GLU A 73 3.36 11.28 1.62
N PHE A 74 3.55 10.01 1.21
CA PHE A 74 3.16 9.57 -0.13
C PHE A 74 1.66 9.72 -0.40
N LYS A 75 0.80 9.48 0.61
CA LYS A 75 -0.66 9.71 0.50
C LYS A 75 -1.02 11.15 0.09
N LYS A 76 -0.15 12.13 0.34
CA LYS A 76 -0.38 13.53 -0.04
C LYS A 76 -0.12 13.81 -1.53
N VAL A 77 0.64 12.94 -2.21
CA VAL A 77 1.10 13.15 -3.60
C VAL A 77 0.64 12.04 -4.57
N MET A 78 0.06 10.96 -4.06
CA MET A 78 -0.51 9.89 -4.88
C MET A 78 -1.72 9.23 -4.21
N LYS A 79 -2.56 8.58 -5.03
CA LYS A 79 -3.76 7.88 -4.57
C LYS A 79 -3.39 6.55 -3.92
N ILE A 80 -3.38 6.53 -2.60
CA ILE A 80 -3.23 5.33 -1.77
C ILE A 80 -4.51 5.13 -0.98
N VAL A 81 -5.17 3.99 -1.19
CA VAL A 81 -6.32 3.54 -0.42
C VAL A 81 -5.82 2.63 0.69
N GLU A 82 -6.16 2.95 1.93
CA GLU A 82 -5.84 2.12 3.08
C GLU A 82 -6.95 1.10 3.30
N ILE A 83 -6.57 -0.17 3.45
CA ILE A 83 -7.46 -1.29 3.74
C ILE A 83 -7.06 -1.81 5.11
N SER A 84 -7.97 -1.77 6.08
CA SER A 84 -7.71 -2.36 7.40
C SER A 84 -7.62 -3.88 7.29
N SER A 85 -6.66 -4.49 7.99
CA SER A 85 -6.55 -5.94 8.12
C SER A 85 -7.28 -6.52 9.32
N ASP A 86 -8.02 -5.70 10.09
CA ASP A 86 -8.82 -6.18 11.24
C ASP A 86 -10.11 -6.91 10.79
N GLN A 87 -10.39 -6.90 9.49
CA GLN A 87 -11.54 -7.58 8.89
C GLN A 87 -11.13 -8.93 8.27
N LEU A 88 -12.11 -9.81 8.05
CA LEU A 88 -11.88 -11.08 7.37
C LEU A 88 -11.34 -10.86 5.95
N LEU A 89 -10.45 -11.74 5.49
CA LEU A 89 -9.83 -11.69 4.15
C LEU A 89 -10.85 -11.39 3.03
N TRP A 90 -12.04 -11.98 3.11
CA TRP A 90 -13.07 -11.80 2.09
C TRP A 90 -13.73 -10.42 2.10
N GLU A 91 -13.78 -9.74 3.24
CA GLU A 91 -14.23 -8.35 3.31
C GLU A 91 -13.16 -7.41 2.75
N MET A 92 -11.88 -7.65 3.05
CA MET A 92 -10.76 -6.92 2.43
C MET A 92 -10.79 -7.03 0.89
N VAL A 93 -11.01 -8.24 0.38
CA VAL A 93 -11.08 -8.50 -1.06
C VAL A 93 -12.28 -7.77 -1.70
N LYS A 94 -13.45 -7.76 -1.04
CA LYS A 94 -14.61 -7.00 -1.53
C LYS A 94 -14.33 -5.50 -1.59
N GLU A 95 -13.66 -4.95 -0.58
CA GLU A 95 -13.29 -3.54 -0.52
C GLU A 95 -12.33 -3.16 -1.65
N VAL A 96 -11.26 -3.94 -1.84
CA VAL A 96 -10.33 -3.77 -2.97
C VAL A 96 -11.07 -3.84 -4.31
N LEU A 97 -11.93 -4.84 -4.50
CA LEU A 97 -12.70 -5.00 -5.73
C LEU A 97 -13.69 -3.85 -5.97
N ALA A 98 -14.28 -3.29 -4.91
CA ALA A 98 -15.15 -2.13 -5.03
C ALA A 98 -14.37 -0.94 -5.60
N HIS A 99 -13.16 -0.69 -5.09
CA HIS A 99 -12.29 0.38 -5.60
C HIS A 99 -11.81 0.14 -7.03
N VAL A 100 -11.51 -1.09 -7.41
CA VAL A 100 -11.14 -1.43 -8.80
C VAL A 100 -12.32 -1.24 -9.75
N ARG A 101 -13.54 -1.63 -9.36
CA ARG A 101 -14.75 -1.44 -10.19
C ARG A 101 -15.08 0.01 -10.45
N LEU A 102 -14.79 0.91 -9.50
CA LEU A 102 -14.96 2.35 -9.67
C LEU A 102 -14.01 2.95 -10.73
N LEU A 103 -12.99 2.21 -11.19
CA LEU A 103 -12.09 2.65 -12.27
C LEU A 103 -12.65 2.33 -13.67
N GLY A 104 -13.69 1.51 -13.80
CA GLY A 104 -14.39 1.22 -15.06
C GLY A 104 -14.61 -0.27 -15.35
N PRO A 105 -15.54 -0.60 -16.28
CA PRO A 105 -15.92 -1.98 -16.61
C PRO A 105 -14.80 -2.81 -17.27
N ASP A 106 -13.85 -2.16 -17.95
CA ASP A 106 -12.85 -2.83 -18.79
C ASP A 106 -11.83 -3.66 -17.98
N VAL A 107 -11.51 -3.23 -16.76
CA VAL A 107 -10.56 -3.93 -15.85
C VAL A 107 -11.13 -5.26 -15.32
N VAL A 108 -12.47 -5.40 -15.23
CA VAL A 108 -13.13 -6.60 -14.71
C VAL A 108 -13.16 -7.73 -15.73
N THR A 109 -13.10 -7.40 -17.02
CA THR A 109 -13.18 -8.34 -18.14
C THR A 109 -11.94 -9.22 -18.29
N GLU A 110 -10.76 -8.74 -17.91
CA GLU A 110 -9.50 -9.51 -17.94
C GLU A 110 -9.43 -10.57 -16.83
N VAL A 111 -9.84 -10.22 -15.60
CA VAL A 111 -9.83 -11.15 -14.46
C VAL A 111 -10.77 -12.34 -14.67
N LYS A 112 -11.89 -12.15 -15.38
CA LYS A 112 -12.80 -13.25 -15.75
C LYS A 112 -12.20 -14.20 -16.81
N LYS A 113 -11.28 -13.73 -17.65
CA LYS A 113 -10.62 -14.55 -18.67
C LYS A 113 -9.56 -15.48 -18.06
N GLU A 114 -8.77 -15.01 -17.11
CA GLU A 114 -7.75 -15.83 -16.43
C GLU A 114 -8.38 -16.99 -15.63
N LYS A 115 -9.52 -16.77 -14.98
CA LYS A 115 -10.23 -17.82 -14.24
C LYS A 115 -10.75 -18.95 -15.14
N ARG A 116 -11.03 -18.68 -16.43
CA ARG A 116 -11.46 -19.70 -17.41
C ARG A 116 -10.31 -20.50 -18.03
N LEU A 117 -9.06 -20.11 -17.80
CA LEU A 117 -7.88 -20.80 -18.33
C LEU A 117 -7.25 -21.76 -17.30
N MET A 118 -7.80 -21.81 -16.08
CA MET A 118 -7.36 -22.67 -14.98
C MET A 118 -8.37 -23.77 -14.62
N ASP A 119 -9.52 -23.80 -15.31
CA ASP A 119 -10.54 -24.86 -15.28
C ASP A 119 -10.49 -25.65 -16.60
#